data_AF-A0A0L0NZK8-F1
#
_entry.id   AF-A0A0L0NZK8-F1
#
_cell.length_a   1.000
_cell.length_b   1.000
_cell.length_c   1.000
_cell.angle_alpha   90.00
_cell.angle_beta   90.00
_cell.angle_gamma   90.00
#
_symmetry.space_group_name_H-M   'P 1'
#
loop_
_entity.id
_entity.type
_entity.pdbx_description
1 polymer ?
#
loop_
_entity_poly.entity_id
_entity_poly.type
_entity_poly.pdbx_seq_one_letter_code
_entity_poly.pdbx_strand_id
1 'polypeptide(L)'
;MNIAEDDYLSEEEGFNEDALSNEEYDHLYELLPVVKKDLASYNDSIDDLSIKEAIYYNYFELEPTVEDLKSRFPKKKGMFDIF
;
A
#
# COMPACT_ATOMS: atom_id res chain seq x y z
N MET A 1 32.76 24.99 -14.90
CA MET A 1 32.24 23.61 -14.96
C MET A 1 30.91 23.66 -14.26
N ASN A 2 29.81 23.61 -15.01
CA ASN A 2 28.48 23.45 -14.44
C ASN A 2 28.32 21.96 -14.12
N ILE A 3 28.49 21.60 -12.86
CA ILE A 3 27.98 20.32 -12.37
C ILE A 3 26.54 20.66 -12.00
N ALA A 4 25.60 20.18 -12.82
CA ALA A 4 24.18 20.27 -12.52
C ALA A 4 23.93 19.39 -11.28
N GLU A 5 23.92 20.02 -10.10
CA GLU A 5 23.52 19.39 -8.83
C GLU A 5 21.98 19.42 -8.65
N ASP A 6 21.23 19.73 -9.70
CA ASP A 6 19.78 20.01 -9.66
C ASP A 6 18.90 18.90 -10.27
N ASP A 7 19.45 17.78 -10.73
CA ASP A 7 18.67 16.73 -11.44
C ASP A 7 18.44 15.44 -10.63
N TYR A 8 18.85 15.40 -9.35
CA TYR A 8 18.66 14.23 -8.48
C TYR A 8 17.42 14.30 -7.56
N LEU A 9 16.66 15.39 -7.62
CA LEU A 9 15.58 15.66 -6.67
C LEU A 9 14.21 15.80 -7.36
N SER A 10 13.94 15.02 -8.41
CA SER A 10 12.72 15.16 -9.21
C SER A 10 12.13 13.86 -9.76
N GLU A 11 12.40 12.70 -9.15
CA GLU A 11 11.68 11.45 -9.48
C GLU A 11 11.29 10.69 -8.19
N GLU A 12 9.98 10.61 -7.97
CA GLU A 12 9.24 9.73 -7.04
C GLU A 12 9.23 10.05 -5.53
N GLU A 13 8.36 10.97 -5.10
CA GLU A 13 7.74 10.91 -3.74
C GLU A 13 6.65 9.80 -3.66
N GLY A 14 6.85 8.67 -4.36
CA GLY A 14 5.88 7.56 -4.43
C GLY A 14 6.49 6.24 -3.96
N PHE A 15 5.65 5.28 -3.61
CA PHE A 15 6.10 3.92 -3.31
C PHE A 15 6.81 3.30 -4.53
N ASN A 16 8.09 2.95 -4.36
CA ASN A 16 8.91 2.28 -5.37
C ASN A 16 9.34 0.91 -4.85
N GLU A 17 8.79 -0.16 -5.44
CA GLU A 17 9.06 -1.55 -5.03
C GLU A 17 10.50 -1.99 -5.33
N ASP A 18 11.12 -1.47 -6.40
CA ASP A 18 12.50 -1.79 -6.78
C ASP A 18 13.54 -1.13 -5.85
N ALA A 19 13.12 -0.15 -5.06
CA ALA A 19 13.95 0.52 -4.05
C ALA A 19 13.97 -0.20 -2.69
N LEU A 20 13.13 -1.22 -2.49
CA LEU A 20 13.08 -1.98 -1.25
C LEU A 20 14.34 -2.82 -1.06
N SER A 21 14.79 -2.93 0.19
CA SER A 21 15.75 -3.97 0.55
C SER A 21 15.12 -5.37 0.42
N ASN A 22 15.96 -6.41 0.34
CA ASN A 22 15.47 -7.79 0.26
C ASN A 22 14.54 -8.15 1.43
N GLU A 23 14.85 -7.69 2.65
CA GLU A 23 14.04 -7.95 3.84
C GLU A 23 12.67 -7.27 3.74
N GLU A 24 12.64 -6.01 3.30
CA GLU A 24 11.39 -5.27 3.08
C GLU A 24 10.55 -5.89 1.95
N TYR A 25 11.19 -6.34 0.88
CA TYR A 25 10.53 -7.05 -0.21
C TYR A 25 9.91 -8.36 0.27
N ASP A 26 10.65 -9.16 1.05
CA ASP A 26 10.14 -10.40 1.63
C ASP A 26 8.95 -10.11 2.55
N HIS A 27 9.07 -9.14 3.47
CA HIS A 27 7.99 -8.73 4.37
C HIS A 27 6.76 -8.20 3.61
N LEU A 28 6.96 -7.42 2.54
CA LEU A 28 5.88 -6.93 1.68
C LEU A 28 5.04 -8.11 1.16
N TYR A 29 5.70 -9.12 0.60
CA TYR A 29 5.04 -10.25 -0.02
C TYR A 29 4.52 -11.30 0.97
N GLU A 30 5.07 -11.36 2.18
CA GLU A 30 4.47 -12.11 3.30
C GLU A 30 3.17 -11.46 3.78
N LEU A 31 3.13 -10.13 3.88
CA LEU A 31 2.00 -9.41 4.45
C LEU A 31 0.86 -9.13 3.44
N LEU A 32 1.21 -8.90 2.18
CA LEU A 32 0.26 -8.62 1.10
C LEU A 32 -0.94 -9.59 1.04
N PRO A 33 -0.77 -10.93 1.04
CA PRO A 33 -1.91 -11.85 1.03
C PRO A 33 -2.77 -11.77 2.30
N VAL A 34 -2.19 -11.42 3.46
CA VAL A 34 -2.90 -11.27 4.72
C VAL A 34 -3.80 -10.03 4.67
N VAL A 35 -3.24 -8.90 4.25
CA VAL A 35 -3.99 -7.63 4.12
C VAL A 35 -5.11 -7.78 3.09
N LYS A 36 -4.85 -8.41 1.94
CA LYS A 36 -5.87 -8.67 0.91
C LYS A 36 -7.02 -9.51 1.45
N LYS A 37 -6.74 -10.53 2.26
CA LYS A 37 -7.77 -11.38 2.87
C LYS A 37 -8.64 -10.59 3.86
N ASP A 38 -8.04 -9.75 4.70
CA ASP A 38 -8.77 -8.95 5.67
C ASP A 38 -9.67 -7.90 4.98
N LEU A 39 -9.16 -7.30 3.91
CA LEU A 39 -9.88 -6.31 3.12
C LEU A 39 -10.93 -6.92 2.19
N ALA A 40 -10.82 -8.18 1.77
CA ALA A 40 -11.82 -8.82 0.90
C ALA A 40 -13.24 -8.76 1.48
N SER A 41 -13.38 -8.83 2.81
CA SER A 41 -14.67 -8.71 3.51
C SER A 41 -15.19 -7.26 3.63
N TYR A 42 -14.34 -6.28 3.36
CA TYR A 42 -14.59 -4.86 3.55
C TYR A 42 -14.70 -4.12 2.20
N ASN A 43 -13.69 -4.24 1.35
CA ASN A 43 -13.62 -3.72 0.00
C ASN A 43 -12.61 -4.58 -0.82
N ASP A 44 -13.13 -5.45 -1.67
CA ASP A 44 -12.37 -6.36 -2.54
C ASP A 44 -11.84 -5.70 -3.82
N SER A 45 -12.05 -4.40 -3.97
CA SER A 45 -11.73 -3.64 -5.19
C SER A 45 -10.54 -2.69 -5.00
N ILE A 46 -9.90 -2.70 -3.84
CA ILE A 46 -8.64 -1.98 -3.60
C ILE A 46 -7.54 -2.68 -4.41
N ASP A 47 -6.83 -1.92 -5.23
CA ASP A 47 -5.78 -2.44 -6.10
C ASP A 47 -4.50 -2.79 -5.30
N ASP A 48 -3.70 -3.69 -5.86
CA ASP A 48 -2.49 -4.18 -5.20
C ASP A 48 -1.44 -3.07 -4.97
N LEU A 49 -1.36 -2.05 -5.83
CA LEU A 49 -0.40 -0.95 -5.65
C LEU A 49 -0.77 -0.13 -4.41
N SER A 50 -2.05 0.22 -4.24
CA SER A 50 -2.55 0.90 -3.04
C SER A 50 -2.29 0.10 -1.76
N ILE A 51 -2.44 -1.22 -1.81
CA ILE A 51 -2.18 -2.09 -0.66
C ILE A 51 -0.68 -2.13 -0.34
N LYS A 52 0.18 -2.32 -1.36
CA LYS A 52 1.63 -2.36 -1.19
C LYS A 52 2.18 -1.04 -0.64
N GLU A 53 1.68 0.07 -1.17
CA GLU A 53 2.02 1.41 -0.71
C GLU A 53 1.64 1.60 0.77
N ALA A 54 0.44 1.18 1.17
CA ALA A 54 0.01 1.26 2.57
C ALA A 54 0.86 0.37 3.49
N ILE A 55 1.24 -0.83 3.04
CA ILE A 55 2.15 -1.72 3.79
C ILE A 55 3.48 -1.00 4.05
N TYR A 56 4.05 -0.38 3.01
CA TYR A 56 5.32 0.35 3.12
C TYR A 56 5.24 1.54 4.07
N TYR A 57 4.25 2.43 3.91
CA TYR A 57 4.13 3.63 4.75
C TYR A 57 3.72 3.35 6.20
N ASN A 58 3.19 2.15 6.48
CA ASN A 58 2.90 1.69 7.83
C ASN A 58 3.96 0.71 8.35
N TYR A 59 5.20 0.79 7.85
CA TYR A 59 6.36 0.04 8.35
C TYR A 59 6.14 -1.48 8.40
N PHE A 60 5.42 -2.03 7.41
CA PHE A 60 5.12 -3.46 7.31
C PHE A 60 4.32 -4.02 8.51
N GLU A 61 3.56 -3.17 9.20
CA GLU A 61 2.69 -3.58 10.30
C GLU A 61 1.24 -3.80 9.82
N LEU A 62 0.66 -4.96 10.17
CA LEU A 62 -0.67 -5.39 9.68
C LEU A 62 -1.80 -4.43 10.09
N GLU A 63 -1.94 -4.19 11.39
CA GLU A 63 -3.06 -3.39 11.94
C GLU A 63 -3.09 -1.96 11.39
N PRO A 64 -2.01 -1.16 11.46
CA PRO A 64 -2.02 0.21 10.94
C PRO A 64 -2.21 0.24 9.41
N THR A 65 -1.67 -0.74 8.67
CA THR A 65 -1.94 -0.88 7.23
C THR A 65 -3.43 -1.02 6.94
N VAL A 66 -4.12 -1.90 7.68
CA VAL A 66 -5.56 -2.13 7.48
C VAL A 66 -6.38 -0.91 7.89
N GLU A 67 -5.99 -0.20 8.95
CA GLU A 67 -6.66 1.04 9.37
C GLU A 67 -6.48 2.17 8.34
N ASP A 68 -5.28 2.37 7.80
CA ASP A 68 -5.00 3.34 6.73
C ASP A 68 -5.86 3.04 5.50
N LEU A 69 -5.87 1.78 5.04
CA LEU A 69 -6.63 1.37 3.87
C LEU A 69 -8.14 1.54 4.06
N LYS A 70 -8.68 1.26 5.26
CA LYS A 70 -10.10 1.51 5.57
C LYS A 70 -10.46 3.00 5.67
N SER A 71 -9.49 3.86 6.01
CA SER A 71 -9.64 5.32 6.03
C SER A 71 -9.67 5.89 4.61
N ARG A 72 -8.80 5.39 3.72
CA ARG A 72 -8.65 5.84 2.34
C ARG A 72 -9.72 5.29 1.40
N PHE A 73 -10.05 4.02 1.56
CA PHE A 73 -11.00 3.31 0.70
C PHE A 73 -12.23 2.95 1.53
N PRO A 74 -13.40 3.56 1.28
CA PRO A 74 -14.59 3.24 2.06
C PRO A 74 -15.05 1.80 1.80
N LYS A 75 -15.79 1.26 2.77
CA LYS A 75 -16.44 -0.05 2.63
C LYS A 75 -17.27 -0.08 1.36
N LYS A 76 -17.08 -1.11 0.53
CA LYS A 76 -17.87 -1.28 -0.70
C LYS A 76 -19.33 -1.50 -0.31
N LYS A 77 -20.22 -0.61 -0.76
CA LYS A 77 -21.66 -0.76 -0.53
C LYS A 77 -22.21 -1.86 -1.45
N GLY A 78 -22.89 -2.84 -0.85
CA GLY A 78 -23.67 -3.89 -1.53
C GLY A 78 -23.23 -5.29 -1.07
N MET A 79 -23.94 -5.91 -0.12
CA MET A 79 -25.04 -6.79 -0.51
C MET A 79 -26.26 -6.81 0.44
N PHE A 80 -26.37 -5.91 1.43
CA PHE A 80 -27.46 -5.96 2.43
C PHE A 80 -28.33 -4.69 2.60
N ASP A 81 -28.05 -3.59 1.90
CA ASP A 81 -28.87 -2.36 1.99
C ASP A 81 -30.04 -2.36 0.98
N ILE A 82 -30.76 -3.48 0.86
CA ILE A 82 -32.02 -3.57 0.10
C ILE A 82 -33.03 -4.44 0.88
N PHE A 83 -33.52 -3.95 2.01
CA PHE A 83 -34.74 -4.45 2.65
C PHE A 83 -35.52 -3.30 3.30
#